data_AF-A0A372MFC4-F1
#
_entry.id   AF-A0A372MFC4-F1
#
_cell.length_a   1.000
_cell.length_b   1.000
_cell.length_c   1.000
_cell.angle_alpha   90.00
_cell.angle_beta   90.00
_cell.angle_gamma   90.00
#
_symmetry.space_group_name_H-M   'P 1'
#
loop_
_entity.id
_entity.type
_entity.pdbx_description
1 polymer ?
#
loop_
_entity_poly.entity_id
_entity_poly.type
_entity_poly.pdbx_seq_one_letter_code
_entity_poly.pdbx_strand_id
1 'polypeptide(L)'
;MQQEIGALFGSLIVLFYILTVLNFLVKWINKKYGPSMKSNEKGYARYKRFMRFIIKNHKLFGLLTIVFLLVHFFIQFNIYGLSITGLVAAGILILQILLGIYGAKTKNKGKTWLTIHRSIAVLLFVAILIHTI
;
A
#
# COMPACT_ATOMS: atom_id res chain seq x y z
N MET A 1 -5.70 14.96 -22.53
CA MET A 1 -4.80 15.59 -21.53
C MET A 1 -5.27 15.44 -20.09
N GLN A 2 -6.30 16.15 -19.60
CA GLN A 2 -6.66 16.11 -18.17
C GLN A 2 -7.16 14.73 -17.68
N GLN A 3 -7.90 13.99 -18.52
CA GLN A 3 -8.32 12.62 -18.22
C GLN A 3 -7.13 11.65 -18.11
N GLU A 4 -6.16 11.76 -19.01
CA GLU A 4 -4.94 10.94 -19.02
C GLU A 4 -4.08 11.22 -17.78
N ILE A 5 -4.01 12.47 -17.34
CA ILE A 5 -3.31 12.86 -16.10
C ILE A 5 -4.03 12.23 -14.89
N GLY A 6 -5.36 12.28 -14.84
CA GLY A 6 -6.14 11.64 -13.79
C GLY A 6 -5.91 10.13 -13.71
N ALA A 7 -5.87 9.45 -14.87
CA ALA A 7 -5.56 8.02 -14.98
C ALA A 7 -4.12 7.70 -14.55
N LEU A 8 -3.14 8.53 -14.95
CA LEU A 8 -1.76 8.40 -14.51
C LEU A 8 -1.65 8.41 -12.98
N PHE A 9 -2.22 9.43 -12.32
CA PHE A 9 -2.17 9.50 -10.86
C PHE A 9 -2.94 8.37 -10.19
N GLY A 10 -4.06 7.91 -10.76
CA GLY A 10 -4.75 6.71 -10.31
C GLY A 10 -3.85 5.47 -10.35
N SER A 11 -3.15 5.25 -11.46
CA SER A 11 -2.21 4.12 -11.59
C SER A 11 -1.01 4.22 -10.63
N LEU A 12 -0.51 5.43 -10.36
CA LEU A 12 0.56 5.65 -9.39
C LEU A 12 0.12 5.31 -7.96
N ILE A 13 -1.12 5.67 -7.57
CA ILE A 13 -1.69 5.25 -6.28
C ILE A 13 -1.67 3.72 -6.18
N VAL A 14 -2.17 3.01 -7.20
CA VAL A 14 -2.20 1.54 -7.25
C VAL A 14 -0.80 0.96 -7.15
N LEU A 15 0.17 1.48 -7.91
CA LEU A 15 1.57 1.03 -7.89
C LEU A 15 2.18 1.15 -6.49
N PHE A 16 2.11 2.32 -5.87
CA PHE A 16 2.70 2.54 -4.53
C PHE A 16 1.93 1.80 -3.44
N TYR A 17 0.62 1.64 -3.59
CA TYR A 17 -0.19 0.79 -2.73
C TYR A 17 0.27 -0.67 -2.79
N ILE A 18 0.46 -1.24 -4.00
CA ILE A 18 0.98 -2.61 -4.18
C ILE A 18 2.34 -2.77 -3.52
N LEU A 19 3.27 -1.83 -3.76
CA LEU A 19 4.59 -1.83 -3.12
C LEU A 19 4.50 -1.75 -1.58
N THR A 20 3.51 -1.03 -1.05
CA THR A 20 3.24 -0.92 0.38
C THR A 20 2.76 -2.26 0.96
N VAL A 21 1.80 -2.92 0.31
CA VAL A 21 1.25 -4.23 0.72
C VAL A 21 2.30 -5.34 0.60
N LEU A 22 3.17 -5.26 -0.40
CA LEU A 22 4.22 -6.23 -0.65
C LEU A 22 5.13 -6.46 0.56
N ASN A 23 5.30 -5.48 1.45
CA ASN A 23 6.00 -5.62 2.73
C ASN A 23 5.47 -6.77 3.59
N PHE A 24 4.15 -6.98 3.63
CA PHE A 24 3.56 -8.12 4.32
C PHE A 24 3.93 -9.44 3.63
N LEU A 25 3.78 -9.49 2.31
CA LEU A 25 4.04 -10.69 1.50
C LEU A 25 5.51 -11.12 1.58
N VAL A 26 6.48 -10.21 1.40
CA VAL A 26 7.91 -10.56 1.48
C VAL A 26 8.31 -10.99 2.90
N LYS A 27 7.69 -10.45 3.95
CA LYS A 27 7.94 -10.94 5.31
C LYS A 27 7.38 -12.34 5.50
N TRP A 28 6.20 -12.62 4.96
CA TRP A 28 5.57 -13.93 5.02
C TRP A 28 6.36 -14.98 4.23
N ILE A 29 6.75 -14.68 2.99
CA ILE A 29 7.58 -15.56 2.15
C ILE A 29 8.90 -15.88 2.86
N ASN A 30 9.58 -14.87 3.40
CA ASN A 30 10.83 -15.08 4.13
C ASN A 30 10.64 -15.97 5.37
N LYS A 31 9.53 -15.78 6.10
CA LYS A 31 9.23 -16.60 7.29
C LYS A 31 8.93 -18.05 6.93
N LYS A 32 8.15 -18.28 5.87
CA LYS A 32 7.66 -19.62 5.48
C LYS A 32 8.69 -20.42 4.67
N TYR A 33 9.34 -19.77 3.71
CA TYR A 33 10.22 -20.43 2.73
C TYR A 33 11.70 -20.07 2.89
N GLY A 34 12.03 -19.13 3.78
CA GLY A 34 13.41 -18.70 4.05
C GLY A 34 14.39 -19.85 4.31
N PRO A 35 14.06 -20.83 5.17
CA PRO A 35 14.92 -21.99 5.40
C PRO A 35 15.20 -22.79 4.13
N SER A 36 14.17 -23.08 3.32
CA SER A 36 14.27 -23.83 2.07
C SER A 36 15.05 -23.07 0.99
N MET A 37 14.90 -21.74 0.92
CA MET A 37 15.60 -20.89 -0.05
C MET A 37 17.12 -20.82 0.20
N LYS A 38 17.60 -21.09 1.43
CA LYS A 38 19.04 -21.09 1.73
C LYS A 38 19.83 -22.15 0.96
N SER A 39 19.16 -23.20 0.45
CA SER A 39 19.79 -24.18 -0.45
C SER A 39 20.35 -23.56 -1.73
N ASN A 40 19.81 -22.42 -2.17
CA ASN A 40 20.35 -21.62 -3.28
C ASN A 40 20.80 -20.25 -2.75
N GLU A 41 22.06 -20.15 -2.34
CA GLU A 41 22.62 -18.95 -1.72
C GLU A 41 22.49 -17.70 -2.60
N LYS A 42 22.76 -17.82 -3.91
CA LYS A 42 22.67 -16.69 -4.86
C LYS A 42 21.22 -16.19 -5.00
N GLY A 43 20.27 -17.11 -5.12
CA GLY A 43 18.84 -16.78 -5.20
C GLY A 43 18.35 -16.11 -3.92
N TYR A 44 18.68 -16.68 -2.77
CA TYR A 44 18.30 -16.13 -1.48
C TYR A 44 18.93 -14.76 -1.20
N ALA A 45 20.17 -14.52 -1.62
CA ALA A 45 20.83 -13.22 -1.50
C ALA A 45 20.11 -12.12 -2.31
N ARG A 46 19.71 -12.42 -3.56
CA ARG A 46 18.90 -11.50 -4.39
C ARG A 46 17.56 -11.20 -3.74
N TYR A 47 16.87 -12.25 -3.29
CA TYR A 47 15.61 -12.11 -2.56
C TYR A 47 15.76 -11.24 -1.31
N LYS A 48 16.80 -11.46 -0.50
CA LYS A 48 17.07 -10.66 0.70
C LYS A 48 17.36 -9.19 0.38
N ARG A 49 17.99 -8.88 -0.76
CA ARG A 49 18.18 -7.51 -1.23
C ARG A 49 16.84 -6.86 -1.59
N PHE A 50 16.01 -7.56 -2.37
CA PHE A 50 14.66 -7.12 -2.71
C PHE A 50 13.78 -6.91 -1.48
N MET A 51 13.73 -7.89 -0.57
CA MET A 51 12.98 -7.80 0.67
C MET A 51 13.43 -6.59 1.51
N ARG A 52 14.75 -6.35 1.65
CA ARG A 52 15.27 -5.17 2.35
C ARG A 52 14.82 -3.87 1.71
N PHE A 53 14.84 -3.78 0.38
CA PHE A 53 14.35 -2.63 -0.35
C PHE A 53 12.87 -2.36 -0.04
N ILE A 54 12.01 -3.37 -0.12
CA ILE A 54 10.57 -3.23 0.16
C ILE A 54 10.33 -2.82 1.63
N ILE A 55 10.98 -3.48 2.59
CA ILE A 55 10.78 -3.20 4.02
C ILE A 55 11.26 -1.80 4.38
N LYS A 56 12.44 -1.39 3.88
CA LYS A 56 13.03 -0.08 4.17
C LYS A 56 12.17 1.05 3.63
N ASN A 57 11.60 0.87 2.44
CA ASN A 57 10.84 1.90 1.74
C ASN A 57 9.32 1.84 1.99
N HIS A 58 8.80 0.86 2.74
CA HIS A 58 7.36 0.72 3.01
C HIS A 58 6.68 2.02 3.49
N LYS A 59 7.32 2.77 4.40
CA LYS A 59 6.80 4.07 4.86
C LYS A 59 6.77 5.12 3.75
N LEU A 60 7.81 5.16 2.92
CA LEU A 60 7.91 6.07 1.79
C LEU A 60 6.83 5.74 0.74
N PHE A 61 6.62 4.46 0.43
CA PHE A 61 5.56 4.05 -0.48
C PHE A 61 4.17 4.47 0.02
N GLY A 62 3.88 4.24 1.31
CA GLY A 62 2.63 4.71 1.90
C GLY A 62 2.47 6.23 1.86
N LEU A 63 3.55 7.00 2.07
CA LEU A 63 3.54 8.46 1.92
C LEU A 63 3.27 8.89 0.47
N LEU A 64 3.93 8.26 -0.50
CA LEU A 64 3.72 8.56 -1.92
C LEU A 64 2.28 8.23 -2.36
N THR A 65 1.68 7.16 -1.85
CA THR A 65 0.26 6.86 -2.07
C THR A 65 -0.65 8.01 -1.63
N ILE A 66 -0.36 8.69 -0.51
CA ILE A 66 -1.13 9.86 -0.04
C ILE A 66 -0.97 11.04 -0.98
N VAL A 67 0.29 11.35 -1.33
CA VAL A 67 0.60 12.49 -2.18
C VAL A 67 -0.15 12.35 -3.51
N PHE A 68 -0.09 11.17 -4.13
CA PHE A 68 -0.82 10.92 -5.36
C PHE A 68 -2.34 10.84 -5.18
N LEU A 69 -2.84 10.36 -4.03
CA LEU A 69 -4.27 10.43 -3.70
C LEU A 69 -4.78 11.87 -3.71
N LEU A 70 -4.07 12.79 -3.05
CA LEU A 70 -4.47 14.20 -2.98
C LEU A 70 -4.49 14.84 -4.36
N VAL A 71 -3.47 14.57 -5.18
CA VAL A 71 -3.41 15.08 -6.57
C VAL A 71 -4.51 14.48 -7.43
N HIS A 72 -4.70 13.15 -7.38
CA HIS A 72 -5.76 12.46 -8.10
C HIS A 72 -7.15 12.98 -7.71
N PHE A 73 -7.42 13.11 -6.41
CA PHE A 73 -8.68 13.65 -5.90
C PHE A 73 -8.91 15.08 -6.38
N PHE A 74 -7.91 15.96 -6.28
CA PHE A 74 -8.02 17.34 -6.75
C PHE A 74 -8.38 17.40 -8.23
N ILE A 75 -7.68 16.63 -9.08
CA ILE A 75 -7.92 16.62 -10.53
C ILE A 75 -9.29 16.03 -10.85
N GLN A 76 -9.62 14.85 -10.32
CA GLN A 76 -10.88 14.16 -10.61
C GLN A 76 -12.10 14.94 -10.10
N PHE A 77 -12.01 15.53 -8.90
CA PHE A 77 -13.09 16.33 -8.32
C PHE A 77 -13.43 17.54 -9.18
N ASN A 78 -12.42 18.24 -9.70
CA ASN A 78 -12.65 19.40 -10.57
C ASN A 78 -13.23 19.03 -11.94
N ILE A 79 -13.03 17.80 -12.42
CA ILE A 79 -13.48 17.37 -13.76
C ILE A 79 -14.85 16.69 -13.70
N TYR A 80 -15.04 15.75 -12.76
CA TYR A 80 -16.21 14.87 -12.72
C TYR A 80 -17.03 15.00 -11.44
N GLY A 81 -16.60 15.85 -10.50
CA GLY A 81 -17.23 15.96 -9.19
C GLY A 81 -16.92 14.78 -8.28
N LEU A 82 -17.81 14.53 -7.32
CA LEU A 82 -17.59 13.56 -6.26
C LEU A 82 -18.08 12.15 -6.65
N SER A 83 -17.17 11.18 -6.65
CA SER A 83 -17.51 9.76 -6.76
C SER A 83 -17.70 9.14 -5.37
N ILE A 84 -18.85 8.50 -5.13
CA ILE A 84 -19.11 7.82 -3.85
C ILE A 84 -18.15 6.66 -3.62
N THR A 85 -17.89 5.83 -4.65
CA THR A 85 -16.92 4.73 -4.56
C THR A 85 -15.51 5.25 -4.33
N GLY A 86 -15.15 6.38 -4.96
CA GLY A 86 -13.87 7.05 -4.76
C GLY A 86 -13.70 7.61 -3.35
N LEU A 87 -14.75 8.21 -2.79
CA LEU A 87 -14.76 8.71 -1.42
C LEU A 87 -14.59 7.57 -0.41
N VAL A 88 -15.28 6.45 -0.60
CA VAL A 88 -15.13 5.26 0.25
C VAL A 88 -13.71 4.71 0.19
N ALA A 89 -13.14 4.55 -1.02
CA ALA A 89 -11.77 4.08 -1.20
C ALA A 89 -10.75 5.03 -0.55
N ALA A 90 -10.90 6.34 -0.76
CA ALA A 90 -10.05 7.36 -0.14
C ALA A 90 -10.15 7.33 1.40
N GLY A 91 -11.36 7.18 1.95
CA GLY A 91 -11.58 7.07 3.39
C GLY A 91 -10.89 5.86 4.02
N ILE A 92 -11.01 4.68 3.38
CA ILE A 92 -10.32 3.47 3.82
C ILE A 92 -8.79 3.64 3.73
N LEU A 93 -8.29 4.28 2.66
CA LEU A 93 -6.86 4.58 2.52
C LEU A 93 -6.38 5.51 3.63
N ILE A 94 -7.08 6.61 3.91
CA ILE A 94 -6.75 7.53 5.01
C ILE A 94 -6.72 6.77 6.35
N LEU A 95 -7.71 5.93 6.62
CA LEU A 95 -7.73 5.08 7.82
C LEU A 95 -6.50 4.15 7.90
N GLN A 96 -6.15 3.50 6.78
CA GLN A 96 -4.97 2.63 6.67
C GLN A 96 -3.67 3.36 7.04
N ILE A 97 -3.54 4.60 6.57
CA ILE A 97 -2.39 5.48 6.84
C ILE A 97 -2.36 5.90 8.31
N LEU A 98 -3.48 6.34 8.86
CA LEU A 98 -3.58 6.74 10.26
C LEU A 98 -3.17 5.60 11.19
N LEU A 99 -3.59 4.37 10.88
CA LEU A 99 -3.14 3.17 11.57
C LEU A 99 -1.64 2.93 11.42
N GLY A 100 -1.07 3.18 10.23
CA GLY A 100 0.36 3.11 9.98
C GLY A 100 1.16 4.14 10.80
N ILE A 101 0.68 5.38 10.89
CA ILE A 101 1.28 6.46 11.70
C ILE A 101 1.19 6.13 13.19
N TYR A 102 0.02 5.71 13.67
CA TYR A 102 -0.17 5.22 15.04
C TYR A 102 0.81 4.08 15.34
N GLY A 103 0.92 3.12 14.41
CA GLY A 103 1.88 2.04 14.49
C GLY A 103 3.33 2.53 14.56
N ALA A 104 3.70 3.58 13.84
CA ALA A 104 5.06 4.11 13.89
C ALA A 104 5.38 4.82 15.21
N LYS A 105 4.39 5.48 15.84
CA LYS A 105 4.58 6.26 17.09
C LYS A 105 4.45 5.42 18.37
N THR A 106 3.69 4.33 18.35
CA THR A 106 3.40 3.53 19.54
C THR A 106 4.43 2.42 19.77
N LYS A 107 5.03 2.37 20.97
CA LYS A 107 6.05 1.37 21.35
C LYS A 107 5.46 -0.05 21.54
N ASN A 108 4.31 -0.18 22.21
CA ASN A 108 3.68 -1.46 22.56
C ASN A 108 2.41 -1.74 21.76
N LYS A 109 2.56 -1.81 20.44
CA LYS A 109 1.46 -2.16 19.52
C LYS A 109 1.25 -3.68 19.53
N GLY A 110 0.09 -4.11 20.03
CA GLY A 110 -0.28 -5.52 20.15
C GLY A 110 -0.51 -6.20 18.79
N LYS A 111 -0.64 -7.53 18.81
CA LYS A 111 -0.96 -8.35 17.61
C LYS A 111 -2.26 -7.88 16.94
N THR A 112 -3.24 -7.45 17.73
CA THR A 112 -4.53 -6.95 17.25
C THR A 112 -4.39 -5.75 16.30
N TRP A 113 -3.56 -4.76 16.65
CA TRP A 113 -3.30 -3.61 15.76
C TRP A 113 -2.72 -4.07 14.41
N LEU A 114 -1.77 -5.01 14.44
CA LEU A 114 -1.14 -5.51 13.23
C LEU A 114 -2.13 -6.28 12.36
N THR A 115 -3.04 -7.05 12.96
CA THR A 115 -4.13 -7.72 12.24
C THR A 115 -5.04 -6.69 11.59
N ILE A 116 -5.53 -5.69 12.35
CA ILE A 116 -6.41 -4.63 11.84
C ILE A 116 -5.75 -3.86 10.69
N HIS A 117 -4.51 -3.43 10.86
CA HIS A 117 -3.76 -2.71 9.82
C HIS A 117 -3.56 -3.55 8.55
N ARG A 118 -3.44 -4.88 8.66
CA ARG A 118 -3.35 -5.76 7.48
C ARG A 118 -4.71 -6.00 6.85
N SER A 119 -5.75 -6.20 7.65
CA SER A 119 -7.11 -6.42 7.16
C SER A 119 -7.66 -5.21 6.41
N ILE A 120 -7.40 -4.00 6.91
CA ILE A 120 -7.80 -2.76 6.23
C ILE A 120 -7.03 -2.58 4.92
N ALA A 121 -5.76 -2.99 4.85
CA ALA A 121 -5.04 -3.01 3.58
C ALA A 121 -5.73 -3.92 2.55
N VAL A 122 -6.19 -5.10 2.95
CA VAL A 122 -6.92 -6.03 2.05
C VAL A 122 -8.29 -5.46 1.66
N LEU A 123 -9.03 -4.88 2.61
CA LEU A 123 -10.30 -4.21 2.33
C LEU A 123 -10.12 -3.06 1.34
N LEU A 124 -9.03 -2.29 1.47
CA LEU A 124 -8.70 -1.22 0.54
C LEU A 124 -8.45 -1.75 -0.88
N PHE A 125 -7.85 -2.93 -1.04
CA PHE A 125 -7.69 -3.54 -2.36
C PHE A 125 -9.05 -3.72 -3.05
N VAL A 126 -10.01 -4.28 -2.32
CA VAL A 126 -11.38 -4.52 -2.82
C VAL A 126 -12.05 -3.19 -3.17
N ALA A 127 -11.92 -2.18 -2.31
CA ALA A 127 -12.49 -0.85 -2.56
C ALA A 127 -11.88 -0.17 -3.81
N ILE A 128 -10.57 -0.30 -4.03
CA ILE A 128 -9.91 0.20 -5.24
C ILE A 128 -10.47 -0.50 -6.47
N LEU A 129 -10.57 -1.84 -6.45
CA LEU A 129 -11.11 -2.59 -7.58
C LEU A 129 -12.53 -2.15 -7.93
N ILE A 130 -13.40 -1.98 -6.94
CA ILE A 130 -14.78 -1.50 -7.13
C ILE A 130 -14.81 -0.08 -7.69
N HIS A 131 -13.91 0.81 -7.25
CA HIS A 131 -13.86 2.18 -7.75
C HIS A 131 -13.33 2.28 -9.20
N THR A 132 -12.47 1.36 -9.61
CA THR A 132 -11.89 1.32 -10.96
C THR A 132 -12.77 0.63 -12.01
N ILE A 133 -13.85 -0.05 -11.58
CA ILE A 133 -14.88 -0.66 -12.44
C ILE A 133 -15.98 0.37 -12.66
#